data_AF-A0ABD2MFI2-F1
#
_entry.id   AF-A0ABD2MFI2-F1
#
_cell.length_a   1.000
_cell.length_b   1.000
_cell.length_c   1.000
_cell.angle_alpha   90.00
_cell.angle_beta   90.00
_cell.angle_gamma   90.00
#
_symmetry.space_group_name_H-M   'P 1'
#
loop_
_entity.id
_entity.type
_entity.pdbx_description
1 polymer ?
#
loop_
_entity_poly.entity_id
_entity_poly.type
_entity_poly.pdbx_seq_one_letter_code
_entity_poly.pdbx_strand_id
1 'polypeptide(L)'
;MIFGLSSYTFCQLPHLILAVSLIFSAIKAFRFHAYAKVLFHALFGLLLLLFPQLIHGPMISGGKFDAVHLILQRFTAAFHLGFALFHYLSAFRGNANGVNAVILFSKAITAAFVLLNKLISAYLLYEQRSRGHYVSQNFLRCSLILDGIWLLVELYALIFSSKLSLSGEIELMCARTRRWIGTGHANVNSQRAFFWTDCTICLFSAMCQFAFAEHILKIMIHREWPITEVHEMYAREFACQCLAPAIVSLVASFQFTIEQQKHYIWQRILCQVVICALNSWAHFGIGLFSSNHTVPFVLSFFHCALLVPLFLN
;
A
#
# COMPACT_ATOMS: atom_id res chain seq x y z
N MET A 1 12.87 -20.14 -22.39
CA MET A 1 13.00 -21.48 -21.80
C MET A 1 14.19 -21.48 -20.84
N ILE A 2 13.99 -21.00 -19.60
CA ILE A 2 14.83 -21.29 -18.42
C ILE A 2 13.88 -21.19 -17.21
N PHE A 3 13.09 -22.23 -16.94
CA PHE A 3 12.36 -22.37 -15.68
C PHE A 3 12.31 -23.85 -15.32
N GLY A 4 13.42 -24.32 -14.78
CA GLY A 4 13.64 -25.69 -14.34
C GLY A 4 14.68 -25.71 -13.25
N LEU A 5 14.49 -24.94 -12.19
CA LEU A 5 15.20 -25.12 -10.93
C LEU A 5 14.17 -25.15 -9.80
N SER A 6 13.67 -26.35 -9.58
CA SER A 6 13.04 -26.77 -8.34
C SER A 6 14.08 -26.69 -7.23
N SER A 7 14.11 -25.58 -6.52
CA SER A 7 14.81 -25.46 -5.25
C SER A 7 13.92 -24.61 -4.36
N TYR A 8 13.12 -25.28 -3.53
CA TYR A 8 12.06 -24.70 -2.69
C TYR A 8 12.50 -23.47 -1.87
N THR A 9 13.80 -23.33 -1.59
CA THR A 9 14.40 -22.24 -0.80
C THR A 9 14.69 -20.97 -1.61
N PHE A 10 15.05 -21.07 -2.90
CA PHE A 10 15.44 -19.90 -3.70
C PHE A 10 14.24 -19.04 -4.10
N CYS A 11 13.07 -19.64 -4.28
CA CYS A 11 11.82 -18.92 -4.59
C CYS A 11 11.34 -18.02 -3.44
N GLN A 12 11.81 -18.25 -2.21
CA GLN A 12 11.43 -17.47 -1.03
C GLN A 12 12.45 -16.38 -0.67
N LEU A 13 13.62 -16.37 -1.33
CA LEU A 13 14.70 -15.44 -1.01
C LEU A 13 14.27 -13.96 -1.02
N PRO A 14 13.49 -13.47 -2.02
CA PRO A 14 13.00 -12.10 -2.00
C PRO A 14 12.13 -11.79 -0.76
N HIS A 15 11.26 -12.72 -0.37
CA HIS A 15 10.39 -12.58 0.80
C HIS A 15 11.20 -12.52 2.09
N LEU A 16 12.23 -13.37 2.23
CA LEU A 16 13.12 -13.41 3.38
C LEU A 16 13.93 -12.11 3.50
N ILE A 17 14.49 -11.60 2.39
CA ILE A 17 15.23 -10.33 2.39
C ILE A 17 14.34 -9.17 2.87
N LEU A 18 13.11 -9.12 2.36
CA LEU A 18 12.12 -8.12 2.77
C LEU A 18 11.75 -8.27 4.25
N ALA A 19 11.44 -9.49 4.70
CA ALA A 19 11.11 -9.78 6.10
C ALA A 19 12.24 -9.39 7.06
N VAL A 20 13.48 -9.74 6.73
CA VAL A 20 14.66 -9.40 7.54
C VAL A 20 14.83 -7.88 7.65
N SER A 21 14.68 -7.15 6.54
CA SER A 21 14.72 -5.68 6.54
C SER A 21 13.66 -5.09 7.48
N LEU A 22 12.47 -5.68 7.49
CA LEU A 22 11.36 -5.25 8.32
C LEU A 22 11.58 -5.58 9.80
N ILE A 23 12.09 -6.77 10.12
CA ILE A 23 12.46 -7.16 11.49
C ILE A 23 13.52 -6.21 12.05
N PHE A 24 14.57 -5.90 11.27
CA PHE A 24 15.60 -4.94 11.70
C PHE A 24 15.04 -3.55 11.96
N SER A 25 13.94 -3.17 11.29
CA SER A 25 13.28 -1.90 11.55
C SER A 25 12.58 -1.81 12.91
N ALA A 26 12.24 -2.95 13.53
CA ALA A 26 11.62 -3.03 14.85
C ALA A 26 12.65 -2.99 15.99
N ILE A 27 13.91 -3.32 15.73
CA ILE A 27 14.96 -3.41 16.75
C ILE A 27 15.51 -2.01 17.03
N LYS A 28 14.98 -1.31 18.04
CA LYS A 28 15.42 0.05 18.40
C LYS A 28 16.93 0.16 18.72
N ALA A 29 17.55 -0.92 19.21
CA ALA A 29 18.99 -0.98 19.47
C ALA A 29 19.84 -1.01 18.18
N PHE A 30 19.24 -1.36 17.05
CA PHE A 30 19.93 -1.38 15.77
C PHE A 30 20.04 0.05 15.24
N ARG A 31 21.27 0.58 15.13
CA ARG A 31 21.55 1.96 14.69
C ARG A 31 20.84 2.35 13.39
N PHE A 32 20.66 1.39 12.48
CA PHE A 32 20.04 1.63 11.18
C PHE A 32 18.56 1.24 11.10
N HIS A 33 17.86 1.08 12.23
CA HIS A 33 16.46 0.63 12.25
C HIS A 33 15.53 1.53 11.40
N ALA A 34 15.73 2.85 11.41
CA ALA A 34 14.97 3.77 10.55
C ALA A 34 15.25 3.55 9.06
N TYR A 35 16.51 3.30 8.69
CA TYR A 35 16.90 2.97 7.31
C TYR A 35 16.34 1.62 6.87
N ALA A 36 16.29 0.64 7.76
CA ALA A 36 15.73 -0.67 7.47
C ALA A 36 14.24 -0.59 7.10
N LYS A 37 13.48 0.32 7.73
CA LYS A 37 12.07 0.59 7.39
C LYS A 37 11.91 1.20 5.99
N VAL A 38 12.74 2.19 5.67
CA VAL A 38 12.76 2.82 4.34
C VAL A 38 13.16 1.80 3.29
N LEU A 39 14.22 1.02 3.55
CA LEU A 39 14.74 0.00 2.67
C LEU A 39 13.70 -1.08 2.37
N PHE A 40 12.98 -1.58 3.38
CA PHE A 40 11.90 -2.55 3.17
C PHE A 40 10.87 -2.02 2.18
N HIS A 41 10.31 -0.84 2.43
CA HIS A 41 9.25 -0.26 1.59
C HIS A 41 9.78 0.10 0.19
N ALA A 42 11.00 0.62 0.07
CA ALA A 42 11.62 0.96 -1.21
C ALA A 42 11.89 -0.29 -2.04
N LEU A 43 12.54 -1.30 -1.43
CA LEU A 43 12.87 -2.55 -2.10
C LEU A 43 11.60 -3.31 -2.50
N PHE A 44 10.61 -3.40 -1.62
CA PHE A 44 9.36 -4.07 -1.93
C PHE A 44 8.61 -3.35 -3.06
N GLY A 45 8.52 -2.02 -3.00
CA GLY A 45 7.93 -1.21 -4.06
C GLY A 45 8.64 -1.39 -5.40
N LEU A 46 9.97 -1.34 -5.43
CA LEU A 46 10.76 -1.55 -6.66
C LEU A 46 10.61 -2.97 -7.22
N LEU A 47 10.60 -3.98 -6.37
CA LEU A 47 10.38 -5.37 -6.79
C LEU A 47 8.98 -5.54 -7.39
N LEU A 48 7.95 -5.00 -6.75
CA LEU A 48 6.58 -5.05 -7.29
C LEU A 48 6.43 -4.25 -8.59
N LEU A 49 7.15 -3.13 -8.73
CA LEU A 49 7.08 -2.30 -9.93
C LEU A 49 7.77 -2.96 -11.14
N LEU A 50 8.97 -3.50 -10.93
CA LEU A 50 9.83 -3.99 -12.01
C LEU A 50 9.68 -5.51 -12.24
N PHE A 51 9.68 -6.28 -11.15
CA PHE A 51 9.72 -7.74 -11.17
C PHE A 51 8.70 -8.39 -10.21
N PRO A 52 7.39 -8.07 -10.33
CA PRO A 52 6.36 -8.56 -9.39
C PRO A 52 6.30 -10.09 -9.31
N GLN A 53 6.68 -10.79 -10.39
CA GLN A 53 6.81 -12.25 -10.43
C GLN A 53 7.83 -12.82 -9.43
N LEU A 54 8.81 -12.05 -8.95
CA LEU A 54 9.74 -12.52 -7.91
C LEU A 54 9.06 -12.64 -6.54
N ILE A 55 8.01 -11.85 -6.31
CA ILE A 55 7.22 -11.92 -5.08
C ILE A 55 6.07 -12.91 -5.27
N HIS A 56 5.24 -12.73 -6.30
CA HIS A 56 4.00 -13.47 -6.40
C HIS A 56 4.06 -14.69 -7.32
N GLY A 57 5.06 -14.80 -8.21
CA GLY A 57 5.27 -15.98 -9.04
C GLY A 57 5.40 -17.27 -8.22
N PRO A 58 6.18 -17.31 -7.12
CA PRO A 58 6.22 -18.44 -6.20
C PRO A 58 4.87 -18.83 -5.61
N MET A 59 3.88 -17.94 -5.58
CA MET A 59 2.56 -18.18 -5.01
C MET A 59 1.57 -18.83 -6.00
N ILE A 60 1.87 -18.85 -7.31
CA ILE A 60 0.98 -19.39 -8.36
C ILE A 60 1.45 -20.79 -8.78
N SER A 61 0.55 -21.77 -8.74
CA SER A 61 0.85 -23.14 -9.19
C SER A 61 1.06 -23.19 -10.70
N GLY A 62 2.08 -23.94 -11.14
CA GLY A 62 2.45 -24.03 -12.57
C GLY A 62 3.10 -22.77 -13.15
N GLY A 63 3.29 -21.70 -12.37
CA GLY A 63 4.09 -20.53 -12.75
C GLY A 63 3.55 -19.70 -13.91
N LYS A 64 2.30 -19.91 -14.35
CA LYS A 64 1.67 -19.16 -15.43
C LYS A 64 1.28 -17.77 -14.93
N PHE A 65 2.23 -16.86 -15.02
CA PHE A 65 2.13 -15.47 -14.61
C PHE A 65 1.94 -14.60 -15.85
N ASP A 66 0.70 -14.18 -16.13
CA ASP A 66 0.37 -13.44 -17.35
C ASP A 66 0.48 -11.90 -17.18
N ALA A 67 0.16 -11.16 -18.24
CA ALA A 67 0.21 -9.70 -18.27
C ALA A 67 -0.77 -9.04 -17.28
N VAL A 68 -1.93 -9.65 -17.01
CA VAL A 68 -2.91 -9.15 -16.05
C VAL A 68 -2.33 -9.26 -14.64
N HIS A 69 -1.76 -10.42 -14.28
CA HIS A 69 -1.09 -10.60 -12.99
C HIS A 69 0.01 -9.55 -12.77
N LEU A 70 0.84 -9.30 -13.79
CA LEU A 70 1.93 -8.31 -13.74
C LEU A 70 1.39 -6.90 -13.49
N ILE A 71 0.39 -6.47 -14.25
CA ILE A 71 -0.16 -5.12 -14.13
C ILE A 71 -0.85 -4.90 -12.80
N LEU A 72 -1.71 -5.81 -12.34
CA LEU A 72 -2.46 -5.64 -11.10
C LEU A 72 -1.54 -5.52 -9.88
N GLN A 73 -0.46 -6.30 -9.83
CA GLN A 73 0.49 -6.24 -8.71
C GLN A 73 1.34 -4.97 -8.72
N ARG A 74 1.64 -4.40 -9.89
CA ARG A 74 2.40 -3.14 -9.96
C ARG A 74 1.67 -1.99 -9.27
N PHE A 75 0.35 -2.00 -9.22
CA PHE A 75 -0.40 -0.94 -8.52
C PHE A 75 -0.13 -0.90 -7.02
N THR A 76 0.19 -2.03 -6.38
CA THR A 76 0.56 -2.03 -4.95
C THR A 76 1.93 -1.39 -4.70
N ALA A 77 2.82 -1.39 -5.70
CA ALA A 77 4.13 -0.74 -5.63
C ALA A 77 4.05 0.74 -5.27
N ALA A 78 3.04 1.44 -5.81
CA ALA A 78 2.84 2.87 -5.59
C ALA A 78 2.74 3.23 -4.09
N PHE A 79 2.10 2.37 -3.30
CA PHE A 79 1.91 2.59 -1.87
C PHE A 79 3.20 2.30 -1.09
N HIS A 80 3.91 1.22 -1.42
CA HIS A 80 5.20 0.90 -0.79
C HIS A 80 6.26 1.97 -1.09
N LEU A 81 6.39 2.42 -2.35
CA LEU A 81 7.28 3.54 -2.69
C LEU A 81 6.86 4.83 -1.96
N GLY A 82 5.56 5.07 -1.86
CA GLY A 82 5.03 6.17 -1.06
C GLY A 82 5.46 6.09 0.41
N PHE A 83 5.26 4.96 1.08
CA PHE A 83 5.68 4.78 2.48
C PHE A 83 7.18 4.96 2.65
N ALA A 84 7.99 4.48 1.70
CA ALA A 84 9.44 4.70 1.72
C ALA A 84 9.76 6.19 1.71
N LEU A 85 9.13 6.96 0.82
CA LEU A 85 9.31 8.41 0.74
C LEU A 85 8.88 9.10 2.03
N PHE A 86 7.71 8.77 2.57
CA PHE A 86 7.22 9.36 3.82
C PHE A 86 8.19 9.11 4.98
N HIS A 87 8.66 7.88 5.14
CA HIS A 87 9.61 7.52 6.19
C HIS A 87 10.96 8.20 5.98
N TYR A 88 11.44 8.29 4.75
CA TYR A 88 12.67 8.98 4.42
C TYR A 88 12.59 10.48 4.79
N LEU A 89 11.54 11.18 4.35
CA LEU A 89 11.37 12.60 4.67
C LEU A 89 11.20 12.81 6.18
N SER A 90 10.40 11.98 6.86
CA SER A 90 10.11 12.13 8.28
C SER A 90 11.28 11.79 9.20
N ALA A 91 12.07 10.77 8.86
CA ALA A 91 13.21 10.35 9.67
C ALA A 91 14.46 11.23 9.43
N PHE A 92 14.64 11.77 8.23
CA PHE A 92 15.90 12.41 7.85
C PHE A 92 15.82 13.91 7.57
N ARG A 93 14.67 14.44 7.11
CA ARG A 93 14.53 15.87 6.81
C ARG A 93 13.75 16.66 7.85
N GLY A 94 12.78 16.03 8.51
CA GLY A 94 11.85 16.75 9.38
C GLY A 94 12.30 16.98 10.82
N ASN A 95 13.41 16.37 11.30
CA ASN A 95 13.71 16.23 12.74
C ASN A 95 12.47 15.82 13.57
N ALA A 96 11.52 15.13 12.94
CA ALA A 96 10.22 14.87 13.54
C ALA A 96 10.40 13.69 14.50
N ASN A 97 10.16 13.92 15.79
CA ASN A 97 10.23 12.88 16.81
C ASN A 97 9.24 11.74 16.48
N GLY A 98 9.75 10.68 15.86
CA GLY A 98 9.04 9.44 15.63
C GLY A 98 7.97 9.47 14.53
N VAL A 99 7.57 8.26 14.12
CA VAL A 99 6.45 8.05 13.22
C VAL A 99 5.15 8.16 14.02
N ASN A 100 4.19 8.96 13.55
CA ASN A 100 2.90 9.11 14.21
C ASN A 100 2.17 7.75 14.30
N ALA A 101 1.59 7.43 15.46
CA ALA A 101 0.89 6.17 15.71
C ALA A 101 -0.20 5.84 14.66
N VAL A 102 -0.84 6.87 14.09
CA VAL A 102 -1.83 6.70 13.00
C VAL A 102 -1.21 6.04 11.77
N ILE A 103 0.05 6.39 11.41
CA ILE A 103 0.75 5.76 10.28
C ILE A 103 0.99 4.28 10.57
N LEU A 104 1.49 3.96 11.77
CA LEU A 104 1.74 2.57 12.19
C LEU A 104 0.44 1.75 12.18
N PHE A 105 -0.63 2.30 12.76
CA PHE A 105 -1.95 1.69 12.76
C PHE A 105 -2.50 1.46 11.35
N SER A 106 -2.43 2.47 10.48
CA SER A 106 -2.92 2.38 9.10
C SER A 106 -2.23 1.26 8.30
N LYS A 107 -0.91 1.08 8.52
CA LYS A 107 -0.13 0.02 7.88
C LYS A 107 -0.39 -1.34 8.50
N ALA A 108 -0.56 -1.44 9.81
CA ALA A 108 -0.96 -2.68 10.47
C ALA A 108 -2.32 -3.17 9.96
N ILE A 109 -3.32 -2.28 9.88
CA ILE A 109 -4.63 -2.60 9.31
C ILE A 109 -4.50 -3.03 7.84
N THR A 110 -3.74 -2.29 7.03
CA THR A 110 -3.51 -2.66 5.63
C THR A 110 -2.88 -4.05 5.51
N ALA A 111 -1.80 -4.34 6.25
CA ALA A 111 -1.14 -5.63 6.25
C ALA A 111 -2.08 -6.76 6.71
N ALA A 112 -2.90 -6.52 7.72
CA ALA A 112 -3.91 -7.47 8.19
C ALA A 112 -4.94 -7.80 7.10
N PHE A 113 -5.48 -6.79 6.42
CA PHE A 113 -6.46 -7.00 5.36
C PHE A 113 -5.85 -7.65 4.12
N VAL A 114 -4.61 -7.30 3.75
CA VAL A 114 -3.87 -7.98 2.67
C VAL A 114 -3.67 -9.47 3.00
N LEU A 115 -3.21 -9.77 4.22
CA LEU A 115 -3.03 -11.15 4.67
C LEU A 115 -4.35 -11.91 4.69
N LEU A 116 -5.40 -11.32 5.26
CA LEU A 116 -6.73 -11.92 5.31
C LEU A 116 -7.29 -12.20 3.92
N ASN A 117 -7.17 -11.24 2.99
CA ASN A 117 -7.58 -11.40 1.60
C ASN A 117 -6.85 -12.58 0.94
N LYS A 118 -5.53 -12.71 1.15
CA LYS A 118 -4.74 -13.84 0.63
C LYS A 118 -5.13 -15.17 1.26
N LEU A 119 -5.34 -15.21 2.58
CA LEU A 119 -5.74 -16.44 3.29
C LEU A 119 -7.13 -16.92 2.88
N ILE A 120 -8.11 -16.02 2.80
CA ILE A 120 -9.47 -16.34 2.33
C ILE A 120 -9.41 -16.82 0.88
N SER A 121 -8.67 -16.11 0.01
CA SER A 121 -8.54 -16.51 -1.40
C SER A 121 -7.87 -17.89 -1.52
N ALA A 122 -6.82 -18.17 -0.75
CA ALA A 122 -6.20 -19.49 -0.73
C ALA A 122 -7.15 -20.59 -0.27
N TYR A 123 -7.96 -20.32 0.77
CA TYR A 123 -8.97 -21.25 1.25
C TYR A 123 -10.03 -21.56 0.19
N LEU A 124 -10.60 -20.51 -0.43
CA LEU A 124 -11.62 -20.65 -1.47
C LEU A 124 -11.07 -21.38 -2.71
N LEU A 125 -9.85 -21.04 -3.15
CA LEU A 125 -9.17 -21.69 -4.27
C LEU A 125 -8.86 -23.17 -4.00
N TYR A 126 -8.61 -23.53 -2.74
CA TYR A 126 -8.36 -24.91 -2.33
C TYR A 126 -9.65 -25.74 -2.24
N GLU A 127 -10.72 -25.20 -1.65
CA GLU A 127 -11.98 -25.93 -1.45
C GLU A 127 -12.87 -25.97 -2.70
N GLN A 128 -12.99 -24.86 -3.44
CA GLN A 128 -14.01 -24.73 -4.48
C GLN A 128 -13.60 -25.31 -5.84
N ARG A 129 -12.39 -25.90 -5.96
CA ARG A 129 -11.82 -26.44 -7.22
C ARG A 129 -12.04 -25.50 -8.41
N SER A 130 -11.70 -24.23 -8.22
CA SER A 130 -12.01 -23.22 -9.22
C SER A 130 -11.15 -23.32 -10.47
N ARG A 131 -11.63 -22.66 -11.54
CA ARG A 131 -11.11 -22.81 -12.91
C ARG A 131 -9.69 -22.21 -13.04
N GLY A 132 -8.70 -23.09 -13.16
CA GLY A 132 -7.52 -22.86 -14.01
C GLY A 132 -6.22 -22.39 -13.35
N HIS A 133 -6.26 -21.78 -12.16
CA HIS A 133 -5.04 -21.41 -11.43
C HIS A 133 -5.11 -21.85 -9.96
N TYR A 134 -4.34 -22.89 -9.63
CA TYR A 134 -4.19 -23.33 -8.25
C TYR A 134 -3.18 -22.43 -7.52
N VAL A 135 -3.40 -22.18 -6.23
CA VAL A 135 -2.36 -21.62 -5.36
C VAL A 135 -1.24 -22.65 -5.19
N SER A 136 0.01 -22.20 -5.19
CA SER A 136 1.15 -23.09 -4.97
C SER A 136 1.23 -23.52 -3.49
N GLN A 137 1.97 -24.59 -3.21
CA GLN A 137 2.30 -24.97 -1.82
C GLN A 137 3.12 -23.89 -1.07
N ASN A 138 3.76 -22.96 -1.80
CA ASN A 138 4.51 -21.85 -1.23
C ASN A 138 3.63 -20.63 -0.94
N PHE A 139 2.39 -20.58 -1.42
CA PHE A 139 1.50 -19.43 -1.27
C PHE A 139 1.39 -18.98 0.19
N LEU A 140 1.03 -19.90 1.10
CA LEU A 140 0.86 -19.60 2.52
C LEU A 140 2.18 -19.17 3.17
N ARG A 141 3.29 -19.86 2.84
CA ARG A 141 4.61 -19.53 3.39
C ARG A 141 5.04 -18.12 2.99
N CYS A 142 4.95 -17.78 1.70
CA CYS A 142 5.32 -16.46 1.20
C CYS A 142 4.42 -15.36 1.78
N SER A 143 3.10 -15.61 1.88
CA SER A 143 2.15 -14.64 2.47
C SER A 143 2.42 -14.41 3.96
N LEU A 144 2.67 -15.47 4.73
CA LEU A 144 2.99 -15.35 6.15
C LEU A 144 4.34 -14.67 6.40
N ILE A 145 5.37 -15.02 5.62
CA ILE A 145 6.70 -14.39 5.74
C ILE A 145 6.63 -12.90 5.42
N LEU A 146 5.89 -12.49 4.39
CA LEU A 146 5.89 -11.10 3.98
C LEU A 146 4.83 -10.28 4.71
N ASP A 147 3.56 -10.62 4.52
CA ASP A 147 2.43 -9.84 5.05
C ASP A 147 2.23 -10.10 6.56
N GLY A 148 2.46 -11.33 7.01
CA GLY A 148 2.40 -11.69 8.44
C GLY A 148 3.48 -10.99 9.26
N ILE A 149 4.75 -11.02 8.81
CA ILE A 149 5.82 -10.29 9.49
C ILE A 149 5.59 -8.78 9.41
N TRP A 150 5.06 -8.26 8.30
CA TRP A 150 4.69 -6.85 8.21
C TRP A 150 3.64 -6.44 9.22
N LEU A 151 2.57 -7.20 9.37
CA LEU A 151 1.57 -6.99 10.39
C LEU A 151 2.19 -7.00 11.80
N LEU A 152 2.97 -8.03 12.13
CA LEU A 152 3.58 -8.18 13.46
C LEU A 152 4.53 -7.03 13.79
N VAL A 153 5.36 -6.61 12.84
CA VAL A 153 6.30 -5.49 13.04
C VAL A 153 5.57 -4.17 13.25
N GLU A 154 4.52 -3.87 12.50
CA GLU A 154 3.78 -2.62 12.67
C GLU A 154 2.95 -2.63 13.97
N LEU A 155 2.37 -3.77 14.36
CA LEU A 155 1.71 -3.92 15.67
C LEU A 155 2.69 -3.75 16.83
N TYR A 156 3.87 -4.38 16.74
CA TYR A 156 4.92 -4.20 17.72
C TYR A 156 5.31 -2.72 17.81
N ALA A 157 5.62 -2.08 16.68
CA ALA A 157 5.98 -0.66 16.66
C ALA A 157 4.88 0.22 17.26
N LEU A 158 3.60 -0.07 16.98
CA LEU A 158 2.45 0.66 17.53
C LEU A 158 2.40 0.53 19.07
N ILE A 159 2.44 -0.69 19.61
CA ILE A 159 2.39 -0.97 21.05
C ILE A 159 3.56 -0.31 21.80
N PHE A 160 4.75 -0.29 21.20
CA PHE A 160 5.94 0.31 21.82
C PHE A 160 6.12 1.80 21.52
N SER A 161 5.27 2.40 20.68
CA SER A 161 5.22 3.83 20.42
C SER A 161 4.29 4.59 21.36
N SER A 162 3.33 3.90 21.99
CA SER A 162 2.33 4.50 22.89
C SER A 162 2.82 4.71 24.33
N LYS A 163 4.07 4.36 24.65
CA LYS A 163 4.66 4.58 25.98
C LYS A 163 5.21 6.01 26.12
N LEU A 164 4.30 6.98 26.24
CA LEU A 164 4.63 8.37 26.60
C LEU A 164 4.47 8.57 28.11
N SER A 165 5.19 9.54 28.67
CA SER A 165 4.89 10.04 30.02
C SER A 165 3.55 10.79 30.01
N LEU A 166 2.85 10.83 31.14
CA LEU A 166 1.57 11.54 31.27
C LEU A 166 1.68 13.02 30.83
N SER A 167 2.78 13.69 31.18
CA SER A 167 3.06 15.07 30.77
C SER A 167 3.22 15.19 29.25
N GLY A 168 3.94 14.26 28.61
CA GLY A 168 4.11 14.25 27.15
C GLY A 168 2.79 13.97 26.41
N GLU A 169 1.91 13.15 26.98
CA GLU A 169 0.58 12.89 26.43
C GLU A 169 -0.31 14.14 26.48
N ILE A 170 -0.33 14.84 27.63
CA ILE A 170 -1.09 16.10 27.79
C ILE A 170 -0.60 17.16 26.80
N GLU A 171 0.72 17.35 26.68
CA GLU A 171 1.28 18.31 25.72
C GLU A 171 0.90 17.98 24.28
N LEU A 172 0.93 16.70 23.91
CA LEU A 172 0.54 16.23 22.59
C LEU A 172 -0.96 16.46 22.34
N MET A 173 -1.81 16.21 23.33
CA MET A 173 -3.25 16.51 23.26
C MET A 173 -3.49 18.00 23.08
N CYS A 174 -2.86 18.87 23.89
CA CYS A 174 -2.95 20.32 23.74
C CYS A 174 -2.48 20.79 22.36
N ALA A 175 -1.39 20.23 21.82
CA ALA A 175 -0.90 20.54 20.47
C ALA A 175 -1.88 20.10 19.37
N ARG A 176 -2.56 18.96 19.52
CA ARG A 176 -3.62 18.51 18.60
C ARG A 176 -4.84 19.43 18.68
N THR A 177 -5.30 19.78 19.88
CA THR A 177 -6.43 20.69 20.09
C THR A 177 -6.16 22.07 19.51
N ARG A 178 -4.96 22.63 19.71
CA ARG A 178 -4.56 23.90 19.09
C ARG A 178 -4.59 23.84 17.57
N ARG A 179 -4.09 22.76 16.96
CA ARG A 179 -4.17 22.56 15.51
C ARG A 179 -5.60 22.42 15.03
N TRP A 180 -6.44 21.68 15.75
CA TRP A 180 -7.86 21.54 15.44
C TRP A 180 -8.59 22.88 15.45
N ILE A 181 -8.35 23.72 16.46
CA ILE A 181 -8.93 25.07 16.56
C ILE A 181 -8.38 25.98 15.46
N GLY A 182 -7.05 26.00 15.26
CA GLY A 182 -6.39 26.86 14.27
C GLY A 182 -6.73 26.53 12.81
N THR A 183 -7.06 25.26 12.53
CA THR A 183 -7.57 24.79 11.22
C THR A 183 -9.11 24.72 11.18
N GLY A 184 -9.76 25.20 12.25
CA GLY A 184 -11.15 24.89 12.61
C GLY A 184 -12.24 25.50 11.74
N HIS A 185 -11.98 26.57 11.00
CA HIS A 185 -12.97 27.16 10.10
C HIS A 185 -13.04 26.36 8.80
N ALA A 186 -14.10 25.56 8.66
CA ALA A 186 -14.39 24.72 7.49
C ALA A 186 -14.77 25.57 6.27
N ASN A 187 -13.79 26.24 5.68
CA ASN A 187 -13.91 26.66 4.28
C ASN A 187 -13.52 25.50 3.38
N VAL A 188 -14.19 25.37 2.23
CA VAL A 188 -13.89 24.38 1.17
C VAL A 188 -12.43 24.50 0.69
N ASN A 189 -11.81 25.67 0.89
CA ASN A 189 -10.41 25.95 0.57
C ASN A 189 -9.42 25.61 1.72
N SER A 190 -9.89 25.04 2.84
CA SER A 190 -9.01 24.69 3.96
C SER A 190 -8.25 23.39 3.68
N GLN A 191 -7.00 23.31 4.14
CA GLN A 191 -6.15 22.12 4.03
C GLN A 191 -6.84 20.83 4.54
N ARG A 192 -7.73 20.98 5.54
CA ARG A 192 -8.56 19.90 6.08
C ARG A 192 -9.55 19.32 5.06
N ALA A 193 -10.19 20.17 4.26
CA ALA A 193 -11.16 19.72 3.25
C ALA A 193 -10.50 18.78 2.23
N PHE A 194 -9.30 19.14 1.76
CA PHE A 194 -8.55 18.31 0.82
C PHE A 194 -8.14 16.95 1.40
N PHE A 195 -7.67 16.90 2.65
CA PHE A 195 -7.40 15.61 3.29
C PHE A 195 -8.65 14.76 3.42
N TRP A 196 -9.80 15.35 3.78
CA TRP A 196 -11.06 14.59 3.79
C TRP A 196 -11.49 14.13 2.41
N THR A 197 -11.24 14.90 1.35
CA THR A 197 -11.46 14.44 -0.03
C THR A 197 -10.58 13.25 -0.40
N ASP A 198 -9.27 13.25 -0.11
CA ASP A 198 -8.39 12.07 -0.32
C ASP A 198 -8.89 10.88 0.49
N CYS A 199 -9.32 11.10 1.74
CA CYS A 199 -9.93 10.06 2.57
C CYS A 199 -11.15 9.44 1.90
N THR A 200 -12.11 10.26 1.44
CA THR A 200 -13.34 9.79 0.79
C THR A 200 -13.03 9.04 -0.50
N ILE A 201 -12.15 9.57 -1.36
CA ILE A 201 -11.76 8.91 -2.62
C ILE A 201 -11.11 7.55 -2.33
N CYS A 202 -10.17 7.49 -1.39
CA CYS A 202 -9.46 6.25 -1.05
C CYS A 202 -10.39 5.23 -0.39
N LEU A 203 -11.27 5.66 0.52
CA LEU A 203 -12.23 4.78 1.18
C LEU A 203 -13.24 4.21 0.17
N PHE A 204 -13.78 5.04 -0.72
CA PHE A 204 -14.69 4.59 -1.75
C PHE A 204 -14.00 3.64 -2.73
N SER A 205 -12.76 3.95 -3.13
CA SER A 205 -11.94 3.06 -3.96
C SER A 205 -11.70 1.72 -3.26
N ALA A 206 -11.37 1.72 -1.96
CA ALA A 206 -11.20 0.49 -1.18
C ALA A 206 -12.50 -0.32 -1.12
N MET A 207 -13.63 0.30 -0.81
CA MET A 207 -14.92 -0.37 -0.71
C MET A 207 -15.37 -0.98 -2.04
N CYS A 208 -15.39 -0.16 -3.11
CA CYS A 208 -15.86 -0.61 -4.42
C CYS A 208 -14.94 -1.67 -5.02
N GLN A 209 -13.63 -1.47 -4.96
CA GLN A 209 -12.68 -2.44 -5.51
C GLN A 209 -12.67 -3.75 -4.73
N PHE A 210 -12.84 -3.70 -3.40
CA PHE A 210 -12.89 -4.91 -2.59
C PHE A 210 -14.17 -5.71 -2.84
N ALA A 211 -15.33 -5.04 -2.85
CA ALA A 211 -16.63 -5.69 -3.03
C ALA A 211 -16.89 -6.16 -4.47
N PHE A 212 -16.46 -5.40 -5.47
CA PHE A 212 -16.80 -5.61 -6.89
C PHE A 212 -15.57 -5.83 -7.78
N ALA A 213 -14.52 -6.47 -7.24
CA ALA A 213 -13.26 -6.70 -7.95
C ALA A 213 -13.45 -7.28 -9.36
N GLU A 214 -14.20 -8.38 -9.49
CA GLU A 214 -14.45 -9.04 -10.77
C GLU A 214 -15.13 -8.10 -11.79
N HIS A 215 -16.17 -7.39 -11.35
CA HIS A 215 -16.95 -6.50 -12.22
C HIS A 215 -16.09 -5.34 -12.72
N ILE A 216 -15.29 -4.75 -11.84
CA ILE A 216 -14.37 -3.67 -12.20
C ILE A 216 -13.33 -4.16 -13.20
N LEU A 217 -12.71 -5.33 -12.96
CA LEU A 217 -11.74 -5.91 -13.87
C LEU A 217 -12.35 -6.21 -15.25
N LYS A 218 -13.56 -6.78 -15.31
CA LYS A 218 -14.28 -7.06 -16.56
C LYS A 218 -14.62 -5.81 -17.37
N ILE A 219 -14.81 -4.68 -16.71
CA ILE A 219 -15.05 -3.39 -17.37
C ILE A 219 -13.73 -2.81 -17.89
N MET A 220 -12.67 -2.90 -17.08
CA MET A 220 -11.38 -2.26 -17.36
C MET A 220 -10.51 -3.03 -18.36
N ILE A 221 -10.55 -4.36 -18.36
CA ILE A 221 -9.67 -5.22 -19.17
C ILE A 221 -10.41 -5.71 -20.41
N HIS A 222 -9.71 -5.79 -21.55
CA HIS A 222 -10.29 -6.36 -22.77
C HIS A 222 -10.77 -7.81 -22.55
N ARG A 223 -11.95 -8.15 -23.09
CA ARG A 223 -12.62 -9.45 -22.89
C ARG A 223 -11.82 -10.67 -23.34
N GLU A 224 -10.81 -10.45 -24.18
CA GLU A 224 -9.90 -11.48 -24.68
C GLU A 224 -9.00 -12.05 -23.57
N TRP A 225 -8.78 -11.28 -22.50
CA TRP A 225 -8.02 -11.71 -21.34
C TRP A 225 -8.93 -12.36 -20.31
N PRO A 226 -8.76 -13.66 -20.02
CA PRO A 226 -9.58 -14.33 -19.02
C PRO A 226 -9.28 -13.79 -17.61
N ILE A 227 -10.31 -13.32 -16.92
CA ILE A 227 -10.22 -12.92 -15.51
C ILE A 227 -10.37 -14.17 -14.64
N THR A 228 -9.49 -14.31 -13.65
CA THR A 228 -9.39 -15.46 -12.75
C THR A 228 -9.53 -14.96 -11.31
N GLU A 229 -9.80 -15.84 -10.35
CA GLU A 229 -9.92 -15.41 -8.95
C GLU A 229 -8.58 -14.90 -8.38
N VAL A 230 -7.45 -15.30 -8.96
CA VAL A 230 -6.13 -14.76 -8.60
C VAL A 230 -6.02 -13.29 -9.04
N HIS A 231 -6.58 -12.93 -10.21
CA HIS A 231 -6.68 -11.53 -10.64
C HIS A 231 -7.56 -10.73 -9.67
N GLU A 232 -8.71 -11.28 -9.28
CA GLU A 232 -9.61 -10.65 -8.30
C GLU A 232 -8.91 -10.46 -6.95
N MET A 233 -8.17 -11.45 -6.48
CA MET A 233 -7.39 -11.35 -5.24
C MET A 233 -6.41 -10.18 -5.29
N TYR A 234 -5.67 -9.99 -6.39
CA TYR A 234 -4.75 -8.86 -6.53
C TYR A 234 -5.46 -7.51 -6.67
N ALA A 235 -6.63 -7.48 -7.32
CA ALA A 235 -7.47 -6.30 -7.34
C ALA A 235 -7.96 -5.91 -5.92
N ARG A 236 -8.34 -6.89 -5.09
CA ARG A 236 -8.68 -6.67 -3.67
C ARG A 236 -7.46 -6.27 -2.86
N GLU A 237 -6.26 -6.79 -3.17
CA GLU A 237 -5.02 -6.39 -2.52
C GLU A 237 -4.72 -4.90 -2.74
N PHE A 238 -4.91 -4.39 -3.97
CA PHE A 238 -4.87 -2.94 -4.24
C PHE A 238 -5.91 -2.17 -3.41
N ALA A 239 -7.12 -2.70 -3.28
CA ALA A 239 -8.18 -2.11 -2.45
C ALA A 239 -7.75 -2.01 -0.97
N CYS A 240 -7.09 -3.03 -0.43
CA CYS A 240 -6.55 -3.01 0.93
C CYS A 240 -5.50 -1.91 1.08
N GLN A 241 -4.64 -1.69 0.07
CA GLN A 241 -3.62 -0.63 0.11
C GLN A 241 -4.24 0.78 0.16
N CYS A 242 -5.43 0.97 -0.41
CA CYS A 242 -6.20 2.23 -0.30
C CYS A 242 -6.70 2.52 1.13
N LEU A 243 -6.75 1.54 2.04
CA LEU A 243 -7.17 1.77 3.43
C LEU A 243 -6.17 2.66 4.18
N ALA A 244 -4.88 2.48 3.95
CA ALA A 244 -3.86 3.27 4.64
C ALA A 244 -4.03 4.78 4.40
N PRO A 245 -4.06 5.30 3.15
CA PRO A 245 -4.30 6.71 2.94
C PRO A 245 -5.70 7.13 3.41
N ALA A 246 -6.74 6.30 3.30
CA ALA A 246 -8.05 6.64 3.85
C ALA A 246 -7.99 6.96 5.36
N ILE A 247 -7.37 6.08 6.15
CA ILE A 247 -7.22 6.27 7.60
C ILE A 247 -6.34 7.48 7.93
N VAL A 248 -5.21 7.64 7.22
CA VAL A 248 -4.27 8.72 7.50
C VAL A 248 -4.87 10.08 7.15
N SER A 249 -5.47 10.21 5.97
CA SER A 249 -6.09 11.44 5.50
C SER A 249 -7.28 11.88 6.36
N LEU A 250 -8.03 10.94 6.95
CA LEU A 250 -9.12 11.28 7.87
C LEU A 250 -8.66 12.18 9.02
N VAL A 251 -7.43 11.97 9.51
CA VAL A 251 -6.93 12.60 10.73
C VAL A 251 -5.68 13.46 10.54
N ALA A 252 -5.09 13.48 9.34
CA ALA A 252 -3.83 14.15 9.04
C ALA A 252 -3.82 15.62 9.46
N SER A 253 -4.90 16.34 9.22
CA SER A 253 -5.02 17.78 9.50
C SER A 253 -4.79 18.18 10.96
N PHE A 254 -5.11 17.31 11.92
CA PHE A 254 -4.99 17.62 13.36
C PHE A 254 -4.04 16.69 14.11
N GLN A 255 -3.75 15.50 13.58
CA GLN A 255 -2.77 14.58 14.16
C GLN A 255 -1.33 14.95 13.76
N PHE A 256 -1.11 15.40 12.53
CA PHE A 256 0.23 15.61 11.97
C PHE A 256 0.70 17.06 12.14
N THR A 257 1.99 17.24 12.42
CA THR A 257 2.60 18.57 12.36
C THR A 257 2.56 19.07 10.91
N ILE A 258 2.72 20.37 10.68
CA ILE A 258 2.71 20.93 9.31
C ILE A 258 3.76 20.22 8.44
N GLU A 259 4.95 19.97 8.96
CA GLU A 259 6.00 19.22 8.23
C GLU A 259 5.59 17.77 7.93
N GLN A 260 4.96 17.06 8.87
CA GLN A 260 4.44 15.72 8.63
C GLN A 260 3.30 15.72 7.59
N GLN A 261 2.47 16.76 7.56
CA GLN A 261 1.43 16.94 6.54
C GLN A 261 2.08 17.11 5.15
N LYS A 262 3.13 17.94 5.02
CA LYS A 262 3.89 18.09 3.77
C LYS A 262 4.51 16.78 3.31
N HIS A 263 5.15 16.03 4.21
CA HIS A 263 5.72 14.72 3.88
C HIS A 263 4.66 13.74 3.40
N TYR A 264 3.49 13.75 4.04
CA TYR A 264 2.36 12.92 3.63
C TYR A 264 1.82 13.33 2.26
N ILE A 265 1.66 14.63 1.98
CA ILE A 265 1.26 15.13 0.66
C ILE A 265 2.24 14.64 -0.42
N TRP A 266 3.56 14.72 -0.18
CA TRP A 266 4.57 14.17 -1.09
C TRP A 266 4.41 12.68 -1.35
N GLN A 267 4.14 11.92 -0.30
CA GLN A 267 3.83 10.50 -0.41
C GLN A 267 2.61 10.23 -1.29
N ARG A 268 1.55 11.02 -1.13
CA ARG A 268 0.32 10.88 -1.92
C ARG A 268 0.53 11.27 -3.39
N ILE A 269 1.24 12.36 -3.67
CA ILE A 269 1.59 12.77 -5.03
C ILE A 269 2.40 11.67 -5.72
N LEU A 270 3.44 11.12 -5.07
CA LEU A 270 4.23 10.02 -5.65
C LEU A 270 3.34 8.81 -5.97
N CYS A 271 2.47 8.43 -5.04
CA CYS A 271 1.56 7.30 -5.23
C CYS A 271 0.66 7.50 -6.47
N GLN A 272 0.01 8.66 -6.60
CA GLN A 272 -0.88 8.94 -7.72
C GLN A 272 -0.15 9.08 -9.06
N VAL A 273 1.06 9.66 -9.07
CA VAL A 273 1.90 9.71 -10.28
C VAL A 273 2.24 8.30 -10.77
N VAL A 274 2.64 7.40 -9.87
CA VAL A 274 2.93 6.00 -10.23
C VAL A 274 1.67 5.29 -10.73
N ILE A 275 0.53 5.44 -10.06
CA ILE A 275 -0.76 4.86 -10.51
C ILE A 275 -1.17 5.40 -11.89
N CYS A 276 -1.00 6.69 -12.14
CA CYS A 276 -1.29 7.32 -13.42
C CYS A 276 -0.38 6.77 -14.54
N ALA A 277 0.93 6.65 -14.27
CA ALA A 277 1.88 6.06 -15.20
C ALA A 277 1.55 4.57 -15.49
N LEU A 278 1.14 3.80 -14.48
CA LEU A 278 0.75 2.41 -14.66
C LEU A 278 -0.53 2.25 -15.48
N ASN A 279 -1.55 3.10 -15.26
CA ASN A 279 -2.74 3.13 -16.11
C ASN A 279 -2.39 3.45 -17.56
N SER A 280 -1.55 4.47 -17.78
CA SER A 280 -1.07 4.84 -19.11
C SER A 280 -0.32 3.70 -19.78
N TRP A 281 0.57 3.04 -19.05
CA TRP A 281 1.35 1.92 -19.55
C TRP A 281 0.47 0.70 -19.87
N ALA A 282 -0.49 0.36 -19.01
CA ALA A 282 -1.41 -0.75 -19.22
C ALA A 282 -2.30 -0.54 -20.46
N HIS A 283 -2.71 0.70 -20.73
CA HIS A 283 -3.51 1.03 -21.90
C HIS A 283 -2.68 1.21 -23.17
N PHE A 284 -1.76 2.17 -23.20
CA PHE A 284 -1.01 2.54 -24.41
C PHE A 284 0.20 1.63 -24.69
N GLY A 285 0.81 1.07 -23.64
CA GLY A 285 2.02 0.25 -23.76
C GLY A 285 1.71 -1.21 -24.06
N ILE A 286 0.78 -1.81 -23.30
CA ILE A 286 0.45 -3.25 -23.41
C ILE A 286 -0.86 -3.50 -24.17
N GLY A 287 -1.77 -2.51 -24.26
CA GLY A 287 -3.09 -2.73 -24.86
C GLY A 287 -3.99 -3.64 -24.01
N LEU A 288 -3.76 -3.70 -22.69
CA LEU A 288 -4.51 -4.56 -21.78
C LEU A 288 -5.87 -3.96 -21.43
N PHE A 289 -5.91 -2.64 -21.22
CA PHE A 289 -7.07 -1.93 -20.75
C PHE A 289 -7.95 -1.42 -21.89
N SER A 290 -9.27 -1.66 -21.76
CA SER A 290 -10.29 -1.07 -22.61
C SER A 290 -10.39 0.44 -22.36
N SER A 291 -11.09 1.19 -23.23
CA SER A 291 -11.32 2.63 -23.06
C SER A 291 -11.98 3.00 -21.72
N ASN A 292 -12.66 2.06 -21.05
CA ASN A 292 -13.33 2.32 -19.78
C ASN A 292 -12.37 2.54 -18.61
N HIS A 293 -11.09 2.15 -18.73
CA HIS A 293 -10.06 2.50 -17.71
C HIS A 293 -9.80 4.01 -17.61
N THR A 294 -10.36 4.82 -18.51
CA THR A 294 -10.24 6.28 -18.46
C THR A 294 -10.75 6.85 -17.14
N VAL A 295 -11.77 6.24 -16.51
CA VAL A 295 -12.30 6.69 -15.21
C VAL A 295 -11.23 6.63 -14.10
N PRO A 296 -10.60 5.48 -13.79
CA PRO A 296 -9.53 5.44 -12.79
C PRO A 296 -8.31 6.28 -13.19
N PHE A 297 -7.99 6.38 -14.48
CA PHE A 297 -6.91 7.27 -14.97
C PHE A 297 -7.19 8.75 -14.65
N VAL A 298 -8.38 9.23 -14.98
CA VAL A 298 -8.84 10.60 -14.73
C VAL A 298 -8.93 10.87 -13.22
N LEU A 299 -9.41 9.91 -12.42
CA LEU A 299 -9.43 10.04 -10.96
C LEU A 299 -8.02 10.25 -10.38
N SER A 300 -7.01 9.51 -10.83
CA SER A 300 -5.62 9.73 -10.38
C SER A 300 -5.07 11.09 -10.79
N PHE A 301 -5.39 11.57 -11.99
CA PHE A 301 -4.99 12.91 -12.43
C PHE A 301 -5.64 14.02 -11.59
N PHE A 302 -6.96 13.93 -11.35
CA PHE A 302 -7.67 14.85 -10.47
C PHE A 302 -7.11 14.79 -9.04
N HIS A 303 -6.74 13.61 -8.57
CA HIS A 303 -6.17 13.45 -7.24
C HIS A 303 -4.81 14.17 -7.11
N CYS A 304 -3.91 14.03 -8.10
CA CYS A 304 -2.69 14.84 -8.15
C CYS A 304 -3.01 16.34 -8.14
N ALA A 305 -3.96 16.78 -8.98
CA ALA A 305 -4.35 18.18 -9.09
C ALA A 305 -4.97 18.75 -7.79
N LEU A 306 -5.65 17.92 -6.99
CA LEU A 306 -6.20 18.30 -5.70
C LEU A 306 -5.13 18.44 -4.61
N LEU A 307 -4.05 17.65 -4.68
CA LEU A 307 -3.00 17.61 -3.65
C LEU A 307 -1.92 18.68 -3.87
N VAL A 308 -1.66 19.10 -5.11
CA VAL A 308 -0.64 20.12 -5.43
C VAL A 308 -0.92 21.49 -4.78
N PRO A 309 -2.16 22.01 -4.71
CA PRO A 309 -2.46 23.27 -4.02
C PRO A 309 -2.15 23.25 -2.52
N LEU A 310 -2.15 22.09 -1.87
CA LEU A 310 -1.74 21.96 -0.46
C LEU A 310 -0.23 22.11 -0.26
N PHE A 311 0.55 21.97 -1.32
CA PHE A 311 2.00 22.11 -1.28
C PHE A 311 2.45 23.57 -1.46
N LEU A 312 1.69 24.35 -2.21
CA LEU A 312 2.02 25.74 -2.55
C LEU A 312 1.61 26.76 -1.47
N ASN A 313 0.88 26.32 -0.43
CA ASN A 313 0.46 27.10 0.73
C ASN A 313 1.17 26.62 2.00
#